data_AF-A0A914RQU8-F1
#
_entry.id   AF-A0A914RQU8-F1
#
_cell.length_a   1.000
_cell.length_b   1.000
_cell.length_c   1.000
_cell.angle_alpha   90.00
_cell.angle_beta   90.00
_cell.angle_gamma   90.00
#
_symmetry.space_group_name_H-M   'P 1'
#
loop_
_entity.id
_entity.type
_entity.pdbx_description
1 polymer ?
#
loop_
_entity_poly.entity_id
_entity_poly.type
_entity_poly.pdbx_seq_one_letter_code
_entity_poly.pdbx_strand_id
1 'polypeptide(L)' 'MGYLRTVLHEGEVIYLQKGTVLKRPITRQPWELSHDDITMVEKIGEGAFGEVHRALFREEKTSI' A
#
# COMPACT_ATOMS: atom_id res chain seq x y z
N MET A 1 15.32 9.08 1.52
CA MET A 1 16.34 8.34 2.29
C MET A 1 15.67 7.78 3.53
N GLY A 2 15.06 6.59 3.45
CA GLY A 2 14.14 6.07 4.48
C GLY A 2 14.82 5.09 5.43
N TYR A 3 14.60 5.30 6.73
CA TYR A 3 15.16 4.56 7.87
C TYR A 3 15.15 3.03 7.70
N LEU A 4 14.09 2.48 7.10
CA LEU A 4 13.91 1.03 6.88
C LEU A 4 14.94 0.39 5.96
N ARG A 5 15.53 1.16 5.02
CA ARG A 5 16.54 0.63 4.08
C ARG A 5 17.85 0.35 4.80
N THR A 6 18.23 1.19 5.76
CA THR A 6 19.45 1.03 6.56
C THR A 6 19.37 -0.24 7.42
N VAL A 7 18.18 -0.55 7.96
CA VAL A 7 17.98 -1.70 8.88
C VAL A 7 18.08 -3.08 8.23
N LEU A 8 17.70 -3.21 6.96
CA LEU A 8 17.66 -4.50 6.27
C LEU A 8 18.95 -4.82 5.48
N HIS A 9 19.82 -3.82 5.27
CA HIS A 9 20.95 -3.92 4.34
C HIS A 9 22.32 -4.02 5.02
N GLU A 10 22.42 -3.67 6.30
CA GLU A 10 23.64 -3.80 7.09
C GLU A 10 23.38 -4.86 8.16
N GLY A 11 24.37 -5.72 8.43
CA GLY A 11 24.26 -6.81 9.40
C GLY A 11 24.07 -6.37 10.86
N GLU A 12 23.67 -5.12 11.08
CA GLU A 12 23.21 -4.62 12.36
C GLU A 12 21.78 -5.10 12.63
N VAL A 13 21.69 -6.04 13.56
CA VAL A 13 20.43 -6.58 14.05
C VAL A 13 19.71 -5.48 14.84
N ILE A 14 18.75 -4.80 14.21
CA ILE A 14 17.89 -3.86 14.92
C ILE A 14 16.78 -4.63 15.61
N TYR A 15 16.80 -4.60 16.93
CA TYR A 15 15.80 -5.21 17.78
C TYR A 15 14.58 -4.29 17.89
N LEU A 16 13.42 -4.73 17.40
CA LEU A 16 12.16 -4.02 17.66
C LEU A 16 11.81 -4.10 19.16
N GLN A 17 12.16 -5.23 19.77
CA GLN A 17 12.16 -5.54 21.20
C GLN A 17 13.32 -6.54 21.45
N LYS A 18 13.85 -6.63 22.68
CA LYS A 18 14.94 -7.57 23.01
C LYS A 18 14.60 -8.99 22.49
N GLY A 19 15.41 -9.49 21.56
CA GLY A 19 15.26 -10.83 20.97
C GLY A 19 14.47 -10.91 19.64
N THR A 20 13.87 -9.82 19.16
CA THR A 20 13.08 -9.81 17.91
C THR A 20 13.75 -8.99 16.82
N VAL A 21 14.01 -9.61 15.66
CA VAL A 21 14.79 -9.03 14.55
C VAL A 21 13.96 -8.93 13.28
N LEU A 22 14.10 -7.84 12.53
CA LEU A 22 13.46 -7.69 11.23
C LEU A 22 14.19 -8.55 10.19
N LYS A 23 13.50 -9.53 9.59
CA LYS A 23 14.10 -10.46 8.62
C LYS A 23 13.73 -10.17 7.16
N ARG A 24 12.44 -9.96 6.89
CA ARG A 24 11.93 -9.78 5.54
C ARG A 24 10.72 -8.85 5.55
N PRO A 25 10.69 -7.78 4.74
CA PRO A 25 9.50 -6.96 4.59
C PRO A 25 8.38 -7.75 3.90
N ILE A 26 7.14 -7.49 4.31
CA ILE A 26 5.93 -7.92 3.60
C ILE A 26 5.48 -6.74 2.75
N THR A 27 5.49 -6.91 1.44
CA THR A 27 5.12 -5.86 0.49
C THR A 27 3.62 -5.86 0.25
N ARG A 28 3.09 -4.72 -0.20
CA ARG A 28 1.72 -4.60 -0.68
C ARG A 28 1.46 -5.60 -1.80
N GLN A 29 0.27 -6.17 -1.80
CA GLN A 29 -0.19 -7.13 -2.79
C GLN A 29 -0.77 -6.42 -4.02
N PRO A 30 -0.82 -7.07 -5.19
CA PRO A 30 -1.29 -6.43 -6.42
C PRO A 30 -2.74 -5.90 -6.37
N TRP A 31 -3.56 -6.40 -5.45
CA TRP A 31 -4.97 -5.97 -5.27
C TRP A 31 -5.12 -4.78 -4.31
N GLU A 32 -4.05 -4.35 -3.64
CA GLU A 32 -4.08 -3.22 -2.72
C GLU A 32 -3.90 -1.89 -3.45
N LEU A 33 -4.98 -1.37 -4.05
CA LEU A 33 -4.99 -0.08 -4.75
C LEU A 33 -4.83 1.11 -3.78
N SER A 34 -4.20 2.19 -4.26
CA SER A 34 -4.17 3.48 -3.57
C SER A 34 -5.46 4.27 -3.85
N HIS A 35 -5.82 5.19 -2.94
CA HIS A 35 -6.92 6.12 -3.19
C HIS A 35 -6.63 7.03 -4.39
N ASP A 36 -5.35 7.34 -4.64
CA ASP A 36 -4.92 8.17 -5.76
C ASP A 36 -5.09 7.46 -7.12
N ASP A 37 -5.18 6.12 -7.12
CA ASP A 37 -5.35 5.32 -8.34
C ASP A 37 -6.82 5.34 -8.84
N ILE A 38 -7.75 5.90 -8.07
CA ILE A 38 -9.17 5.94 -8.42
C ILE A 38 -9.72 7.37 -8.35
N THR A 39 -10.59 7.70 -9.31
CA THR A 39 -11.39 8.94 -9.27
C THR A 39 -12.86 8.57 -9.17
N MET A 40 -13.48 8.93 -8.04
CA MET A 40 -14.92 8.72 -7.85
C MET A 40 -15.73 9.59 -8.81
N VAL A 41 -16.76 9.00 -9.42
CA VAL A 41 -17.60 9.67 -10.43
C VAL A 41 -18.98 9.99 -9.87
N GLU A 42 -19.74 8.97 -9.49
CA GLU A 42 -21.10 9.15 -8.99
C GLU A 42 -21.57 7.98 -8.12
N LYS A 43 -22.54 8.23 -7.24
CA LYS A 43 -23.24 7.20 -6.46
C LYS A 43 -24.17 6.43 -7.38
N ILE A 44 -24.07 5.11 -7.37
CA ILE A 44 -24.91 4.19 -8.15
C ILE A 44 -25.90 3.41 -7.29
N GLY A 45 -25.77 3.47 -5.96
CA GLY A 45 -26.69 2.80 -5.05
C GLY A 45 -26.26 2.84 -3.60
N GLU A 46 -26.93 2.04 -2.78
CA GLU A 46 -26.66 1.89 -1.35
C GLU A 46 -27.00 0.47 -0.91
N GLY A 47 -26.16 -0.11 -0.06
CA GLY A 47 -26.34 -1.45 0.51
C GLY A 47 -26.16 -1.43 2.03
N ALA A 48 -26.15 -2.62 2.63
CA ALA A 48 -26.02 -2.77 4.09
C ALA A 48 -24.72 -2.18 4.68
N PHE A 49 -23.71 -1.93 3.84
CA PHE A 49 -22.40 -1.39 4.22
C PHE A 49 -22.18 0.06 3.75
N GLY A 50 -23.24 0.74 3.32
CA GLY A 50 -23.22 2.13 2.88
C GLY A 50 -23.30 2.29 1.36
N GLU A 51 -22.81 3.42 0.88
CA GLU A 51 -22.97 3.84 -0.50
C GLU A 51 -22.09 3.06 -1.48
N VAL A 52 -22.60 2.84 -2.68
CA VAL A 52 -21.87 2.24 -3.78
C VAL A 52 -21.66 3.30 -4.85
N HIS A 53 -20.40 3.49 -5.25
CA HIS A 53 -20.00 4.50 -6.22
C HIS A 53 -19.35 3.88 -7.46
N ARG A 54 -19.59 4.49 -8.62
CA ARG A 54 -18.81 4.25 -9.83
C ARG A 54 -17.53 5.08 -9.77
N ALA A 55 -16.39 4.46 -10.07
CA ALA A 55 -15.10 5.13 -10.12
C ALA A 55 -14.36 4.76 -11.41
N LEU A 56 -13.47 5.66 -11.85
CA LEU A 56 -12.53 5.41 -12.93
C LEU A 56 -11.18 5.05 -12.32
N PHE A 57 -10.58 3.96 -12.78
CA PHE A 57 -9.21 3.60 -12.43
C PHE A 57 -8.24 4.39 -13.30
N ARG A 58 -7.28 5.06 -12.65
CA ARG A 58 -6.23 5.82 -13.32
C ARG A 58 -5.01 4.93 -13.46
N GLU A 59 -4.81 4.35 -14.65
CA GLU A 59 -3.54 3.75 -15.02
C GLU A 59 -2.52 4.88 -15.29
N GLU A 60 -1.73 5.29 -14.27
CA GLU A 60 -0.65 6.26 -14.51
C GLU A 60 0.55 5.61 -15.24
N LYS A 61 0.54 5.85 -16.56
CA LYS A 61 1.62 5.94 -17.56
C LYS A 61 2.64 4.80 -17.65
N THR A 62 2.37 3.87 -18.57
CA THR A 62 3.44 3.39 -19.47
C THR A 62 3.97 4.60 -20.24
N SER A 63 5.13 5.09 -19.84
CA SER A 63 6.01 5.88 -20.71
C SER A 63 7.36 5.18 -20.71
N ILE A 64 7.62 4.59 -21.88
CA ILE A 64 8.89 4.11 -22.45
C ILE A 64 10.12 4.90 -22.03
#